data_AF-A0A7C3SHP8-F1
#
_entry.id   AF-A0A7C3SHP8-F1
#
_cell.length_a   1.000
_cell.length_b   1.000
_cell.length_c   1.000
_cell.angle_alpha   90.00
_cell.angle_beta   90.00
_cell.angle_gamma   90.00
#
_symmetry.space_group_name_H-M   'P 1'
#
loop_
_entity.id
_entity.type
_entity.pdbx_description
1 polymer ?
#
loop_
_entity_poly.entity_id
_entity_poly.type
_entity_poly.pdbx_seq_one_letter_code
_entity_poly.pdbx_strand_id
1 'polypeptide(L)'
;MQSIIAGLFKNLAKALSVFLDKVLPDISHDWWRDLVVNVLTLQQRRHIEQKNLSSLTSFDLAALIRIFDQNWHLIAPKKNFSSEQRHFVKEMQTVRNRWAHAGSESFPNDIIYRDIDTIQRFASMIDSPGDLILKITELTGC
;
A
#
# COMPACT_ATOMS: atom_id res chain seq x y z
N MET A 1 16.98 -3.12 -11.37
CA MET A 1 16.07 -3.74 -10.38
C MET A 1 15.42 -2.71 -9.45
N GLN A 2 16.17 -1.81 -8.79
CA GLN A 2 15.60 -0.72 -7.98
C GLN A 2 14.54 0.14 -8.72
N SER A 3 14.81 0.53 -9.98
CA SER A 3 13.86 1.28 -10.83
C SER A 3 12.53 0.53 -11.07
N ILE A 4 12.60 -0.80 -11.15
CA ILE A 4 11.43 -1.66 -11.36
C ILE A 4 10.55 -1.66 -10.10
N ILE A 5 11.15 -1.87 -8.92
CA ILE A 5 10.45 -1.85 -7.64
C ILE A 5 9.83 -0.48 -7.37
N ALA A 6 10.54 0.62 -7.66
CA ALA A 6 9.98 1.96 -7.56
C ALA A 6 8.73 2.13 -8.45
N GLY A 7 8.77 1.60 -9.68
CA GLY A 7 7.62 1.56 -10.57
C GLY A 7 6.44 0.74 -10.01
N LEU A 8 6.73 -0.44 -9.44
CA LEU A 8 5.72 -1.29 -8.80
C LEU A 8 5.07 -0.58 -7.60
N PHE A 9 5.87 0.07 -6.75
CA PHE A 9 5.34 0.83 -5.61
C PHE A 9 4.46 2.00 -6.03
N LYS A 10 4.82 2.71 -7.09
CA LYS A 10 3.98 3.80 -7.63
C LYS A 10 2.63 3.26 -8.11
N ASN A 11 2.63 2.15 -8.83
CA ASN A 11 1.39 1.53 -9.31
C ASN A 11 0.55 0.98 -8.15
N LEU A 12 1.20 0.40 -7.15
CA LEU A 12 0.54 -0.12 -5.97
C LEU A 12 -0.07 1.00 -5.12
N ALA A 13 0.63 2.12 -4.96
CA ALA A 13 0.08 3.31 -4.31
C ALA A 13 -1.17 3.80 -5.03
N LYS A 14 -1.15 3.86 -6.36
CA LYS A 14 -2.33 4.21 -7.16
C LYS A 14 -3.48 3.23 -6.93
N ALA A 15 -3.23 1.93 -7.04
CA ALA A 15 -4.26 0.89 -6.82
C ALA A 15 -4.84 0.97 -5.41
N LEU A 16 -4.00 1.07 -4.39
CA LEU A 16 -4.42 1.17 -3.00
C LEU A 16 -5.19 2.46 -2.71
N SER A 17 -4.79 3.58 -3.31
CA SER A 17 -5.54 4.83 -3.17
C SER A 17 -6.97 4.70 -3.73
N VAL A 18 -7.14 4.10 -4.91
CA VAL A 18 -8.46 3.85 -5.52
C VAL A 18 -9.28 2.86 -4.70
N PHE A 19 -8.65 1.81 -4.16
CA PHE A 19 -9.33 0.85 -3.29
C PHE A 19 -9.86 1.54 -2.02
N LEU A 20 -9.01 2.29 -1.32
CA LEU A 20 -9.38 2.98 -0.08
C LEU A 20 -10.43 4.07 -0.33
N ASP A 21 -10.34 4.82 -1.44
CA ASP A 21 -11.30 5.87 -1.79
C ASP A 21 -12.71 5.31 -2.03
N LYS A 22 -12.83 4.04 -2.43
CA LYS A 22 -14.11 3.34 -2.55
C LYS A 22 -14.63 2.80 -1.23
N VAL A 23 -13.74 2.40 -0.32
CA VAL A 23 -14.12 1.64 0.89
C VAL A 23 -14.36 2.54 2.09
N LEU A 24 -13.54 3.57 2.28
CA LEU A 24 -13.60 4.43 3.46
C LEU A 24 -14.92 5.22 3.57
N PRO A 25 -15.51 5.77 2.48
CA PRO A 25 -16.79 6.48 2.55
C PRO A 25 -17.96 5.60 3.01
N ASP A 26 -17.90 4.29 2.76
CA ASP A 26 -18.95 3.33 3.17
C ASP A 26 -18.89 2.97 4.67
N ILE A 27 -17.88 3.47 5.38
CA ILE A 27 -17.61 3.16 6.80
C ILE A 27 -17.98 4.35 7.70
N SER A 28 -17.65 5.59 7.31
CA SER A 28 -17.97 6.80 8.07
C SER A 28 -18.36 7.96 7.14
N HIS A 29 -19.25 8.83 7.61
CA HIS A 29 -19.61 10.06 6.90
C HIS A 29 -18.40 11.01 6.79
N ASP A 30 -17.68 11.21 7.89
CA ASP A 30 -16.45 12.03 7.97
C ASP A 30 -15.19 11.17 7.79
N TRP A 31 -15.23 10.20 6.87
CA TRP A 31 -14.16 9.21 6.65
C TRP A 31 -12.78 9.84 6.46
N TRP A 32 -12.68 11.00 5.82
CA TRP A 32 -11.41 11.69 5.64
C TRP A 32 -10.78 12.08 6.98
N ARG A 33 -11.55 12.66 7.89
CA ARG A 33 -11.04 13.03 9.20
C ARG A 33 -10.78 11.79 10.06
N ASP A 34 -11.79 10.92 10.13
CA ASP A 34 -11.83 9.82 11.08
C ASP A 34 -10.87 8.69 10.73
N LEU A 35 -10.82 8.33 9.44
CA LEU A 35 -10.12 7.14 8.96
C LEU A 35 -8.83 7.49 8.23
N VAL A 36 -8.66 8.72 7.73
CA VAL A 36 -7.42 9.16 7.06
C VAL A 36 -6.57 10.04 7.98
N VAL A 37 -7.05 11.23 8.37
CA VAL A 37 -6.24 12.19 9.12
C VAL A 37 -5.86 11.63 10.50
N ASN A 38 -6.81 11.08 11.25
CA ASN A 38 -6.58 10.62 12.63
C ASN A 38 -5.63 9.42 12.74
N VAL A 39 -5.48 8.60 11.70
CA VAL A 39 -4.60 7.41 11.76
C VAL A 39 -3.16 7.72 11.37
N LEU A 40 -2.92 8.83 10.69
CA LEU A 40 -1.59 9.26 10.23
C LEU A 40 -0.71 9.74 11.37
N THR A 41 0.61 9.67 11.16
CA THR A 41 1.58 10.25 12.09
C THR A 41 1.53 11.78 12.06
N LEU A 42 2.00 12.45 13.12
CA LEU A 42 2.06 13.91 13.17
C LEU A 42 2.83 14.51 11.99
N GLN A 43 3.91 13.86 11.57
CA GLN A 43 4.69 14.29 10.41
C GLN A 43 3.88 14.21 9.10
N GLN A 44 3.16 13.11 8.88
CA GLN A 44 2.32 12.93 7.71
C GLN A 44 1.14 13.92 7.70
N ARG A 45 0.49 14.15 8.85
CA ARG A 45 -0.59 15.14 8.97
C ARG A 45 -0.12 16.54 8.62
N ARG A 46 0.99 16.98 9.20
CA ARG A 46 1.59 18.29 8.87
C ARG A 46 1.90 18.42 7.39
N HIS A 47 2.38 17.36 6.76
CA HIS A 47 2.66 17.37 5.32
C HIS A 47 1.40 17.59 4.47
N ILE A 48 0.28 16.98 4.86
CA ILE A 48 -1.02 17.09 4.17
C ILE A 48 -1.61 18.48 4.40
N GLU A 49 -1.56 18.98 5.63
CA GLU A 49 -2.02 20.33 6.00
C GLU A 49 -1.23 21.40 5.23
N GLN A 50 0.10 21.28 5.17
CA GLN A 50 0.96 22.24 4.46
C GLN A 50 0.73 22.24 2.95
N LYS A 51 0.40 21.08 2.38
CA LYS A 51 0.19 20.92 0.93
C LYS A 51 -1.27 21.00 0.51
N ASN A 52 -2.19 21.26 1.45
CA ASN A 52 -3.64 21.21 1.23
C ASN A 52 -4.10 19.96 0.47
N LEU A 53 -3.53 18.80 0.80
CA LEU A 53 -3.88 17.55 0.12
C LEU A 53 -5.27 17.10 0.59
N SER A 54 -6.17 16.88 -0.37
CA SER A 54 -7.54 16.44 -0.15
C SER A 54 -7.87 15.12 -0.86
N SER A 55 -6.86 14.44 -1.42
CA SER A 55 -7.04 13.18 -2.14
C SER A 55 -6.02 12.12 -1.73
N LEU A 56 -6.48 10.88 -1.57
CA LEU A 56 -5.63 9.71 -1.30
C LEU A 56 -4.59 9.46 -2.41
N THR A 57 -4.85 9.91 -3.63
CA THR A 57 -3.90 9.78 -4.75
C THR A 57 -2.60 10.56 -4.55
N SER A 58 -2.60 11.55 -3.66
CA SER A 58 -1.43 12.37 -3.33
C SER A 58 -0.54 11.76 -2.24
N PHE A 59 -0.94 10.63 -1.66
CA PHE A 59 -0.24 9.97 -0.58
C PHE A 59 0.83 9.02 -1.13
N ASP A 60 1.92 8.92 -0.39
CA ASP A 60 2.91 7.87 -0.63
C ASP A 60 2.36 6.50 -0.20
N LEU A 61 2.98 5.44 -0.71
CA LEU A 61 2.62 4.06 -0.38
C LEU A 61 2.70 3.80 1.15
N ALA A 62 3.62 4.48 1.83
CA ALA A 62 3.81 4.39 3.27
C ALA A 62 2.56 4.78 4.06
N ALA A 63 2.02 5.95 3.74
CA ALA A 63 0.85 6.50 4.39
C ALA A 63 -0.40 5.71 4.01
N LEU A 64 -0.52 5.28 2.75
CA LEU A 64 -1.65 4.45 2.31
C LEU A 64 -1.69 3.08 3.01
N ILE A 65 -0.55 2.37 3.11
CA ILE A 65 -0.49 1.11 3.87
C ILE A 65 -0.85 1.35 5.34
N ARG A 66 -0.39 2.45 5.92
CA ARG A 66 -0.74 2.81 7.31
C ARG A 66 -2.23 3.06 7.49
N ILE A 67 -2.86 3.81 6.59
CA ILE A 67 -4.31 4.05 6.61
C ILE A 67 -5.04 2.72 6.52
N PHE A 68 -4.61 1.83 5.63
CA PHE A 68 -5.25 0.53 5.48
C PHE A 68 -5.10 -0.36 6.72
N ASP A 69 -3.89 -0.48 7.27
CA ASP A 69 -3.61 -1.29 8.46
C ASP A 69 -4.35 -0.80 9.71
N GLN A 70 -4.40 0.52 9.93
CA GLN A 70 -5.05 1.10 11.10
C GLN A 70 -6.58 0.98 11.04
N ASN A 71 -7.15 0.94 9.83
CA ASN A 71 -8.58 0.75 9.62
C ASN A 71 -8.94 -0.72 9.33
N TRP A 72 -8.00 -1.66 9.48
CA TRP A 72 -8.18 -3.06 9.10
C TRP A 72 -9.45 -3.68 9.68
N HIS A 73 -9.71 -3.45 10.98
CA HIS A 73 -10.87 -4.03 11.66
C HIS A 73 -12.22 -3.51 11.16
N LEU A 74 -12.25 -2.33 10.53
CA LEU A 74 -13.45 -1.78 9.92
C LEU A 74 -13.60 -2.24 8.45
N ILE A 75 -12.48 -2.39 7.74
CA ILE A 75 -12.45 -2.76 6.32
C ILE A 75 -12.64 -4.27 6.12
N ALA A 76 -11.99 -5.10 6.94
CA ALA A 76 -11.95 -6.55 6.74
C ALA A 76 -13.34 -7.20 6.68
N PRO A 77 -14.30 -6.87 7.57
CA PRO A 77 -15.65 -7.43 7.48
C PRO A 77 -16.41 -7.00 6.22
N LYS A 78 -16.16 -5.78 5.73
CA LYS A 78 -16.82 -5.22 4.52
C LYS A 78 -16.32 -5.83 3.22
N LYS A 79 -15.09 -6.36 3.23
CA LYS A 79 -14.43 -6.99 2.08
C LYS A 79 -14.22 -8.49 2.23
N ASN A 80 -14.81 -9.09 3.27
CA ASN A 80 -14.65 -10.49 3.63
C ASN A 80 -13.18 -10.93 3.72
N PHE A 81 -12.31 -10.05 4.22
CA PHE A 81 -10.91 -10.38 4.41
C PHE A 81 -10.71 -11.29 5.63
N SER A 82 -9.86 -12.29 5.48
CA SER A 82 -9.43 -13.18 6.55
C SER A 82 -8.36 -12.52 7.42
N SER A 83 -8.21 -13.01 8.65
CA SER A 83 -7.14 -12.53 9.55
C SER A 83 -5.73 -12.82 8.99
N GLU A 84 -5.58 -13.85 8.16
CA GLU A 84 -4.33 -14.17 7.48
C GLU A 84 -3.93 -13.07 6.50
N GLN A 85 -4.89 -12.52 5.75
CA GLN A 85 -4.62 -11.44 4.79
C GLN A 85 -4.04 -10.17 5.43
N ARG A 86 -4.27 -9.96 6.73
CA ARG A 86 -3.63 -8.86 7.48
C ARG A 86 -2.10 -8.99 7.48
N HIS A 87 -1.58 -10.22 7.45
CA HIS A 87 -0.13 -10.46 7.42
C HIS A 87 0.50 -9.84 6.19
N PHE A 88 -0.15 -9.92 5.02
CA PHE A 88 0.35 -9.29 3.79
C PHE A 88 0.43 -7.76 3.92
N VAL A 89 -0.48 -7.12 4.64
CA VAL A 89 -0.41 -5.67 4.92
C VAL A 89 0.84 -5.33 5.73
N LYS A 90 1.11 -6.11 6.78
CA LYS A 90 2.29 -5.93 7.64
C LYS A 90 3.59 -6.24 6.91
N GLU A 91 3.63 -7.30 6.12
CA GLU A 91 4.78 -7.65 5.28
C GLU A 91 5.04 -6.56 4.24
N MET A 92 4.01 -6.04 3.57
CA MET A 92 4.14 -4.95 2.61
C MET A 92 4.70 -3.67 3.26
N GLN A 93 4.32 -3.39 4.52
CA GLN A 93 4.92 -2.29 5.28
C GLN A 93 6.43 -2.49 5.47
N THR A 94 6.85 -3.70 5.81
CA THR A 94 8.27 -4.08 5.95
C THR A 94 9.02 -3.99 4.64
N VAL A 95 8.46 -4.53 3.55
CA VAL A 95 9.03 -4.45 2.19
C VAL A 95 9.26 -2.99 1.80
N ARG A 96 8.23 -2.15 1.89
CA ARG A 96 8.35 -0.73 1.54
C ARG A 96 9.39 -0.01 2.39
N ASN A 97 9.43 -0.25 3.71
CA ASN A 97 10.44 0.33 4.60
C ASN A 97 11.85 -0.11 4.20
N ARG A 98 12.07 -1.40 3.91
CA ARG A 98 13.37 -1.94 3.48
C ARG A 98 13.87 -1.24 2.23
N TRP A 99 13.03 -1.09 1.22
CA TRP A 99 13.38 -0.43 -0.04
C TRP A 99 13.54 1.09 0.08
N ALA A 100 12.88 1.73 1.06
CA ALA A 100 13.10 3.16 1.36
C ALA A 100 14.46 3.43 2.01
N HIS A 101 15.03 2.44 2.70
CA HIS A 101 16.37 2.49 3.30
C HIS A 101 17.44 1.83 2.43
N ALA A 102 17.07 1.26 1.29
CA ALA A 102 18.02 0.73 0.33
C ALA A 102 18.85 1.88 -0.23
N GLY A 103 20.11 1.97 0.19
CA GLY A 103 21.07 2.92 -0.37
C GLY A 103 21.48 2.52 -1.79
N SER A 104 22.77 2.67 -2.11
CA SER A 104 23.33 2.22 -3.38
C SER A 104 23.54 0.71 -3.47
N GLU A 105 23.41 -0.03 -2.36
CA GLU A 105 23.62 -1.48 -2.34
C GLU A 105 22.41 -2.23 -2.92
N SER A 106 22.70 -3.22 -3.76
CA SER A 106 21.71 -4.17 -4.27
C SER A 106 21.41 -5.23 -3.23
N PHE A 107 20.13 -5.53 -3.01
CA PHE A 107 19.76 -6.69 -2.19
C PHE A 107 20.11 -8.02 -2.89
N PRO A 108 20.34 -9.08 -2.11
CA PRO A 108 20.40 -10.45 -2.62
C PRO A 108 19.13 -10.82 -3.41
N ASN A 109 19.27 -11.64 -4.45
CA ASN A 109 18.16 -12.01 -5.33
C ASN A 109 16.99 -12.67 -4.59
N ASP A 110 17.26 -13.51 -3.59
CA ASP A 110 16.24 -14.18 -2.76
C ASP A 110 15.35 -13.19 -2.01
N ILE A 111 15.93 -12.10 -1.49
CA ILE A 111 15.19 -11.01 -0.85
C ILE A 111 14.31 -10.31 -1.89
N ILE A 112 14.83 -10.08 -3.09
CA ILE A 112 14.10 -9.38 -4.14
C ILE A 112 12.91 -10.20 -4.62
N TYR A 113 13.09 -11.49 -4.90
CA TYR A 113 11.99 -12.37 -5.32
C TYR A 113 10.93 -12.52 -4.23
N ARG A 114 11.33 -12.66 -2.96
CA ARG A 114 10.39 -12.69 -1.83
C ARG A 114 9.59 -11.39 -1.71
N ASP A 115 10.24 -10.26 -1.88
CA ASP A 115 9.58 -8.96 -1.81
C ASP A 115 8.61 -8.76 -2.98
N ILE A 116 8.96 -9.25 -4.18
CA ILE A 116 8.06 -9.23 -5.34
C ILE A 116 6.85 -10.14 -5.12
N ASP A 117 7.02 -11.35 -4.57
CA ASP A 117 5.89 -12.23 -4.20
C ASP A 117 4.96 -11.55 -3.18
N THR A 118 5.53 -10.87 -2.19
CA THR A 118 4.74 -10.09 -1.21
C THR A 118 3.96 -8.97 -1.89
N ILE A 119 4.59 -8.22 -2.81
CA ILE A 119 3.92 -7.18 -3.60
C ILE A 119 2.78 -7.77 -4.43
N GLN A 120 2.98 -8.95 -5.04
CA GLN A 120 1.98 -9.64 -5.84
C GLN A 120 0.77 -10.05 -4.99
N ARG A 121 1.00 -10.73 -3.85
CA ARG A 121 -0.08 -11.16 -2.94
C ARG A 121 -0.89 -9.97 -2.43
N PHE A 122 -0.20 -8.89 -2.07
CA PHE A 122 -0.87 -7.67 -1.63
C PHE A 122 -1.65 -7.00 -2.76
N ALA A 123 -1.11 -6.95 -3.98
CA ALA A 123 -1.81 -6.40 -5.15
C ALA A 123 -3.06 -7.20 -5.50
N SER A 124 -2.99 -8.52 -5.47
CA SER A 124 -4.14 -9.41 -5.70
C SER A 124 -5.22 -9.25 -4.62
N MET A 125 -4.82 -9.02 -3.37
CA MET A 125 -5.77 -8.83 -2.26
C MET A 125 -6.62 -7.56 -2.39
N ILE A 126 -6.08 -6.49 -2.98
CA ILE A 126 -6.78 -5.20 -3.15
C ILE A 126 -7.46 -5.06 -4.51
N ASP A 127 -7.64 -6.16 -5.24
CA ASP A 127 -8.18 -6.21 -6.61
C ASP A 127 -7.47 -5.21 -7.54
N SER A 128 -6.15 -5.15 -7.46
CA SER A 128 -5.35 -4.26 -8.31
C SER A 128 -5.57 -4.60 -9.80
N PRO A 129 -5.51 -3.61 -10.72
CA PRO A 129 -5.70 -3.85 -12.15
C PRO A 129 -4.83 -4.98 -12.69
N GLY A 130 -5.39 -5.80 -13.59
CA GLY A 130 -4.71 -6.96 -14.18
C GLY A 130 -3.35 -6.63 -14.77
N ASP A 131 -3.17 -5.45 -15.37
CA ASP A 131 -1.90 -4.98 -15.92
C ASP A 131 -0.77 -4.88 -14.87
N LEU A 132 -1.08 -4.54 -13.61
CA LEU A 132 -0.07 -4.54 -12.55
C LEU A 132 0.35 -5.97 -12.20
N ILE A 133 -0.62 -6.88 -12.12
CA ILE A 133 -0.38 -8.29 -11.78
C ILE A 133 0.42 -8.95 -12.90
N LEU A 134 0.04 -8.75 -14.17
CA LEU A 134 0.77 -9.25 -15.33
C LEU A 134 2.23 -8.77 -15.34
N LYS A 135 2.45 -7.48 -15.08
CA LYS A 135 3.80 -6.92 -14.99
C LYS A 135 4.63 -7.51 -13.85
N ILE A 136 4.00 -7.89 -12.74
CA ILE A 136 4.68 -8.57 -11.63
C ILE A 136 5.02 -10.03 -12.01
N THR A 137 4.10 -10.73 -12.68
CA THR A 137 4.31 -12.09 -13.17
C THR A 137 5.46 -12.17 -14.17
N GLU A 138 5.52 -11.24 -15.14
CA GLU A 138 6.62 -11.15 -16.11
C GLU A 138 8.01 -10.98 -15.44
N LEU A 139 8.06 -10.31 -14.28
CA LEU A 139 9.30 -10.08 -13.53
C LEU A 139 9.74 -11.28 -12.69
N THR A 140 8.81 -12.17 -12.34
CA THR A 140 9.07 -13.35 -11.50
C THR A 140 9.41 -14.60 -12.30
N GLY A 141 9.25 -14.57 -13.63
CA GLY A 141 9.79 -15.61 -14.52
C GLY A 141 9.15 -16.98 -14.33
N CYS A 142 7.83 -17.03 -14.11
CA CYS A 142 7.01 -18.23 -14.25
C CYS A 142 6.03 -18.04 -15.40
#